data_AF-A0A0A1ZS98-F1
#
_entry.id   AF-A0A0A1ZS98-F1
#
_cell.length_a   1.000
_cell.length_b   1.000
_cell.length_c   1.000
_cell.angle_alpha   90.00
_cell.angle_beta   90.00
_cell.angle_gamma   90.00
#
_symmetry.space_group_name_H-M   'P 1'
#
loop_
_entity.id
_entity.type
_entity.pdbx_description
1 polymer ?
#
loop_
_entity_poly.entity_id
_entity_poly.type
_entity_poly.pdbx_seq_one_letter_code
_entity_poly.pdbx_strand_id
1 'polypeptide(L)'
;MKKYKTLTYIVMIFFLIGGCKTTEKKVTENENSIEIIISCEEDSDLEQYINDGWKIQKEYSEEKVCSWKTVAASKDCDLEKDKGCKLVQPDKIGKETIYLLEK
;
A
#
# COMPACT_ATOMS: atom_id res chain seq x y z
N MET A 1 -18.55 46.52 11.65
CA MET A 1 -17.92 45.60 10.67
C MET A 1 -16.51 45.25 11.13
N LYS A 2 -16.04 44.02 10.87
CA LYS A 2 -14.74 43.41 11.27
C LYS A 2 -14.76 42.58 12.57
N LYS A 3 -15.25 41.33 12.48
CA LYS A 3 -14.86 40.24 13.41
C LYS A 3 -15.17 38.82 12.89
N TYR A 4 -15.34 38.64 11.57
CA TYR A 4 -15.67 37.34 10.97
C TYR A 4 -14.53 36.71 10.15
N LYS A 5 -13.36 37.35 10.07
CA LYS A 5 -12.25 36.89 9.21
C LYS A 5 -11.32 35.87 9.86
N THR A 6 -11.33 35.74 11.19
CA THR A 6 -10.41 34.84 11.91
C THR A 6 -10.98 33.42 12.07
N LEU A 7 -12.31 33.27 12.07
CA LEU A 7 -12.98 31.97 12.25
C LEU A 7 -12.89 31.10 10.98
N THR A 8 -12.81 31.72 9.80
CA THR A 8 -12.71 31.03 8.51
C THR A 8 -11.36 30.33 8.31
N TYR A 9 -10.29 30.81 8.95
CA TYR A 9 -8.93 30.27 8.77
C TYR A 9 -8.69 28.99 9.58
N ILE A 10 -9.45 28.76 10.66
CA ILE A 10 -9.29 27.59 11.53
C ILE A 10 -9.93 26.33 10.93
N VAL A 11 -10.96 26.48 10.10
CA VAL A 11 -11.66 25.35 9.45
C VAL A 11 -10.83 24.75 8.29
N MET A 12 -9.92 25.51 7.68
CA MET A 12 -9.07 25.06 6.57
C MET A 12 -7.96 24.08 6.99
N ILE A 13 -7.61 24.01 8.28
CA ILE A 13 -6.45 23.20 8.75
C ILE A 13 -6.82 21.73 9.01
N PHE A 14 -8.09 21.39 9.10
CA PHE A 14 -8.53 20.01 9.42
C PHE A 14 -8.59 19.05 8.23
N PHE A 15 -8.38 19.51 6.99
CA PHE A 15 -8.50 18.66 5.80
C PHE A 15 -7.22 17.91 5.38
N LEU A 16 -6.11 18.03 6.12
CA LEU A 16 -4.81 17.49 5.71
C LEU A 16 -4.36 16.21 6.45
N ILE A 17 -5.16 15.65 7.36
CA ILE A 17 -4.71 14.52 8.22
C ILE A 17 -5.55 13.23 8.04
N GLY A 18 -6.44 13.19 7.04
CA GLY A 18 -7.06 11.95 6.58
C GLY A 18 -6.18 11.27 5.54
N GLY A 19 -5.06 10.68 5.95
CA GLY A 19 -4.18 9.93 5.06
C GLY A 19 -4.97 8.86 4.30
N CYS A 20 -5.14 9.05 2.99
CA CYS A 20 -5.65 8.02 2.13
C CYS A 20 -4.55 6.96 1.98
N LYS A 21 -4.76 5.76 2.53
CA LYS A 21 -4.07 4.56 2.04
C LYS A 21 -4.71 4.21 0.70
N THR A 22 -4.38 4.95 -0.34
CA THR A 22 -4.67 4.52 -1.71
C THR A 22 -3.71 3.37 -1.99
N THR A 23 -4.23 2.14 -2.00
CA THR A 23 -3.58 1.05 -2.72
C THR A 23 -3.40 1.54 -4.15
N GLU A 24 -2.16 1.73 -4.59
CA GLU A 24 -1.85 2.15 -5.96
C GLU A 24 -2.26 1.02 -6.92
N LYS A 25 -3.54 0.97 -7.27
CA LYS A 25 -4.01 0.22 -8.44
C LYS A 25 -3.50 0.96 -9.68
N LYS A 26 -2.34 0.58 -10.20
CA LYS A 26 -1.93 0.96 -11.56
C LYS A 26 -2.71 0.10 -12.56
N VAL A 27 -3.94 0.52 -12.85
CA VAL A 27 -4.63 0.02 -14.03
C VAL A 27 -4.10 0.82 -15.22
N THR A 28 -3.15 0.27 -15.96
CA THR A 28 -2.87 0.74 -17.32
C THR A 28 -3.92 0.14 -18.25
N GLU A 29 -5.03 0.86 -18.42
CA GLU A 29 -6.03 0.55 -19.43
C GLU A 29 -5.44 0.87 -20.82
N ASN A 30 -5.11 -0.18 -21.56
CA ASN A 30 -5.21 -0.17 -23.01
C ASN A 30 -6.58 -0.77 -23.35
N GLU A 31 -7.19 -0.43 -24.49
CA GLU A 31 -8.63 -0.64 -24.78
C GLU A 31 -9.16 -2.08 -24.50
N ASN A 32 -8.29 -3.10 -24.44
CA ASN A 32 -8.66 -4.50 -24.18
C ASN A 32 -7.87 -5.22 -23.06
N SER A 33 -7.04 -4.54 -22.24
CA SER A 33 -6.18 -5.22 -21.25
C SER A 33 -6.11 -4.53 -19.88
N ILE A 34 -6.10 -5.33 -18.81
CA ILE A 34 -5.96 -4.87 -17.41
C ILE A 34 -4.82 -5.64 -16.72
N GLU A 35 -4.00 -4.96 -15.92
CA GLU A 35 -3.05 -5.58 -15.02
C GLU A 35 -3.55 -5.48 -13.56
N ILE A 36 -3.57 -6.60 -12.85
CA ILE A 36 -3.95 -6.69 -11.43
C ILE A 36 -2.76 -7.25 -10.67
N ILE A 37 -2.27 -6.49 -9.69
CA ILE A 37 -1.17 -6.88 -8.80
C ILE A 37 -1.78 -7.17 -7.43
N ILE A 38 -1.57 -8.38 -6.92
CA ILE A 38 -1.97 -8.81 -5.57
C ILE A 38 -0.70 -9.08 -4.77
N SER A 39 -0.47 -8.27 -3.74
CA SER A 39 0.69 -8.43 -2.87
C SER A 39 0.24 -9.02 -1.53
N CYS A 40 1.04 -9.93 -0.96
CA CYS A 40 0.98 -10.26 0.46
C CYS A 40 -0.36 -10.77 0.97
N GLU A 41 -1.05 -11.58 0.16
CA GLU A 41 -2.36 -12.17 0.47
C GLU A 41 -3.45 -11.11 0.74
N GLU A 42 -3.31 -9.93 0.15
CA GLU A 42 -4.37 -8.91 0.18
C GLU A 42 -5.59 -9.37 -0.61
N ASP A 43 -6.78 -9.04 -0.10
CA ASP A 43 -8.03 -9.23 -0.81
C ASP A 43 -7.98 -8.48 -2.15
N SER A 44 -8.46 -9.12 -3.22
CA SER A 44 -8.45 -8.54 -4.56
C SER A 44 -9.81 -8.64 -5.22
N ASP A 45 -10.09 -7.69 -6.11
CA ASP A 45 -11.29 -7.72 -6.96
C ASP A 45 -11.13 -8.65 -8.17
N LEU A 46 -10.11 -9.52 -8.20
CA LEU A 46 -9.82 -10.40 -9.34
C LEU A 46 -11.06 -11.21 -9.74
N GLU A 47 -11.77 -11.81 -8.77
CA GLU A 47 -13.00 -12.56 -9.03
C GLU A 47 -14.07 -11.72 -9.73
N GLN A 48 -14.19 -10.44 -9.40
CA GLN A 48 -15.14 -9.55 -10.07
C GLN A 48 -14.81 -9.42 -11.55
N TYR A 49 -13.54 -9.22 -11.91
CA TYR A 49 -13.13 -9.13 -13.31
C TYR A 49 -13.36 -10.43 -14.08
N ILE A 50 -13.10 -11.59 -13.45
CA ILE A 50 -13.40 -12.89 -14.07
C ILE A 50 -14.91 -13.04 -14.31
N ASN A 51 -15.74 -12.67 -13.34
CA ASN A 51 -17.20 -12.71 -13.47
C ASN A 51 -17.73 -11.76 -14.54
N ASP A 52 -17.07 -10.60 -14.74
CA ASP A 52 -17.40 -9.63 -15.79
C ASP A 52 -16.95 -10.08 -17.20
N GLY A 53 -16.32 -11.25 -17.32
CA GLY A 53 -15.95 -11.88 -18.59
C GLY A 53 -14.51 -11.61 -19.05
N TRP A 54 -13.66 -11.03 -18.20
CA TRP A 54 -12.23 -10.90 -18.48
C TRP A 54 -11.53 -12.27 -18.34
N LYS A 55 -10.50 -12.49 -19.17
CA LYS A 55 -9.71 -13.73 -19.18
C LYS A 55 -8.29 -13.46 -18.74
N ILE A 56 -7.77 -14.29 -17.84
CA ILE A 56 -6.36 -14.26 -17.46
C ILE A 56 -5.53 -14.77 -18.65
N GLN A 57 -4.68 -13.90 -19.19
CA GLN A 57 -3.72 -14.24 -20.24
C GLN A 57 -2.38 -14.69 -19.66
N LYS A 58 -1.93 -14.01 -18.60
CA LYS A 58 -0.66 -14.31 -17.94
C LYS A 58 -0.80 -14.17 -16.44
N GLU A 59 -0.10 -15.03 -15.73
CA GLU A 59 0.06 -15.00 -14.28
C GLU A 59 1.55 -15.20 -13.98
N TYR A 60 2.10 -14.34 -13.13
CA TYR A 60 3.45 -14.49 -12.62
C TYR A 60 3.48 -14.18 -11.13
N SER A 61 4.35 -14.88 -10.39
CA SER A 61 4.48 -14.70 -8.95
C SER A 61 5.94 -14.57 -8.54
N GLU A 62 6.21 -13.67 -7.60
CA GLU A 62 7.53 -13.47 -7.00
C GLU A 62 7.45 -13.29 -5.48
N GLU A 63 8.57 -13.51 -4.80
CA GLU A 63 8.67 -13.24 -3.36
C GLU A 63 8.78 -11.74 -3.10
N LYS A 64 8.01 -11.24 -2.13
CA LYS A 64 8.00 -9.83 -1.74
C LYS A 64 8.00 -9.67 -0.23
N VAL A 65 8.66 -8.61 0.25
CA VAL A 65 8.62 -8.23 1.67
C VAL A 65 7.28 -7.54 1.96
N CYS A 66 6.48 -8.15 2.83
CA CYS A 66 5.14 -7.70 3.19
C CYS A 66 5.11 -6.77 4.40
N SER A 67 6.09 -6.91 5.28
CA SER A 67 6.25 -6.01 6.42
C SER A 67 7.68 -5.97 6.90
N TRP A 68 8.00 -4.88 7.58
CA TRP A 68 9.30 -4.62 8.17
C TRP A 68 9.17 -4.58 9.68
N LYS A 69 10.14 -5.13 10.40
CA LYS A 69 10.25 -5.01 11.85
C LYS A 69 11.51 -4.27 12.25
N THR A 70 11.43 -3.62 13.39
CA THR A 70 12.60 -3.05 14.06
C THR A 70 13.10 -4.01 15.12
N VAL A 71 14.39 -4.29 15.13
CA VAL A 71 15.07 -5.10 16.15
C VAL A 71 16.28 -4.34 16.72
N ALA A 72 16.76 -4.79 17.87
CA ALA A 72 17.95 -4.22 18.49
C ALA A 72 19.21 -4.57 17.68
N ALA A 73 20.09 -3.58 17.49
CA ALA A 73 21.35 -3.75 16.78
C ALA A 73 22.36 -4.64 17.51
N SER A 74 22.28 -4.69 18.83
CA SER A 74 23.08 -5.55 19.69
C SER A 74 22.27 -6.00 20.92
N LYS A 75 22.78 -6.98 21.65
CA LYS A 75 22.07 -7.58 22.81
C LYS A 75 21.85 -6.59 23.96
N ASP A 76 22.76 -5.64 24.14
CA ASP A 76 22.78 -4.73 25.28
C ASP A 76 22.17 -3.36 24.95
N CYS A 77 21.41 -3.29 23.86
CA CYS A 77 20.96 -2.04 23.27
C CYS A 77 19.51 -1.72 23.66
N ASP A 78 19.28 -0.54 24.24
CA ASP A 78 17.95 -0.06 24.60
C ASP A 78 17.32 0.68 23.41
N LEU A 79 16.31 0.07 22.81
CA LEU A 79 15.61 0.58 21.61
C LEU A 79 15.02 1.99 21.80
N GLU A 80 14.68 2.38 23.02
CA GLU A 80 14.02 3.65 23.31
C GLU A 80 15.02 4.76 23.68
N LYS A 81 16.17 4.39 24.27
CA LYS A 81 17.15 5.35 24.79
C LYS A 81 18.37 5.55 23.89
N ASP A 82 18.80 4.50 23.20
CA ASP A 82 20.09 4.50 22.51
C ASP A 82 19.95 4.92 21.03
N LYS A 83 20.69 5.95 20.63
CA LYS A 83 20.74 6.40 19.24
C LYS A 83 21.47 5.35 18.39
N GLY A 84 20.90 5.02 17.23
CA GLY A 84 21.47 4.00 16.33
C GLY A 84 21.17 2.55 16.74
N CYS A 85 20.31 2.34 17.75
CA CYS A 85 19.97 1.01 18.27
C CYS A 85 19.01 0.20 17.38
N LYS A 86 18.31 0.87 16.46
CA LYS A 86 17.23 0.29 15.66
C LYS A 86 17.76 -0.24 14.33
N LEU A 87 17.67 -1.55 14.11
CA LEU A 87 17.85 -2.18 12.81
C LEU A 87 16.49 -2.52 12.21
N VAL A 88 16.26 -2.10 10.97
CA VAL A 88 15.07 -2.47 10.20
C VAL A 88 15.41 -3.67 9.33
N GLN A 89 14.63 -4.73 9.46
CA GLN A 89 14.78 -5.94 8.63
C GLN A 89 13.41 -6.50 8.23
N PRO A 90 13.33 -7.33 7.18
CA PRO A 90 12.08 -7.98 6.79
C PRO A 90 11.48 -8.75 7.97
N ASP A 91 10.18 -8.56 8.21
CA ASP A 91 9.44 -9.32 9.21
C ASP A 91 8.69 -10.47 8.57
N LYS A 92 7.87 -10.17 7.57
CA LYS A 92 7.09 -11.15 6.80
C LYS A 92 7.47 -11.05 5.33
N ILE A 93 7.81 -12.20 4.77
CA ILE A 93 7.99 -12.40 3.34
C ILE A 93 6.75 -13.15 2.85
N GLY A 94 6.13 -12.66 1.79
CA GLY A 94 4.98 -13.27 1.15
C GLY A 94 5.17 -13.29 -0.36
N LYS A 95 4.07 -13.46 -1.08
CA LYS A 95 4.06 -13.51 -2.54
C LYS A 95 3.40 -12.26 -3.12
N GLU A 96 3.93 -11.81 -4.23
CA GLU A 96 3.26 -10.89 -5.13
C GLU A 96 2.89 -11.66 -6.38
N THR A 97 1.61 -11.70 -6.72
CA THR A 97 1.10 -12.32 -7.93
C THR A 97 0.52 -11.25 -8.82
N ILE A 98 0.89 -11.28 -10.09
CA ILE A 98 0.47 -10.30 -11.07
C ILE A 98 -0.25 -11.02 -12.20
N TYR A 99 -1.46 -10.54 -12.49
CA TYR A 99 -2.36 -11.05 -13.49
C TYR A 99 -2.48 -10.03 -14.62
N LEU A 100 -2.27 -10.48 -15.86
CA LEU A 100 -2.64 -9.74 -17.05
C LEU A 100 -3.95 -10.32 -17.59
N LEU A 101 -4.99 -9.50 -17.62
CA LEU A 101 -6.32 -9.86 -18.10
C LEU A 101 -6.60 -9.19 -19.44
N GLU A 102 -7.36 -9.88 -20.30
CA GLU A 102 -7.87 -9.34 -21.57
C GLU A 102 -9.36 -9.67 -21.75
N LYS A 103 -10.07 -8.85 -22.53
CA LYS A 103 -11.50 -9.02 -22.80
C LYS A 103 -11.81 -9.00 -24.29
#